data_AF-A0A951V5U4-F1
#
_entry.id   AF-A0A951V5U4-F1
#
_cell.length_a   1.000
_cell.length_b   1.000
_cell.length_c   1.000
_cell.angle_alpha   90.00
_cell.angle_beta   90.00
_cell.angle_gamma   90.00
#
_symmetry.space_group_name_H-M   'P 1'
#
loop_
_entity.id
_entity.type
_entity.pdbx_description
1 polymer ?
#
loop_
_entity_poly.entity_id
_entity_poly.type
_entity_poly.pdbx_seq_one_letter_code
_entity_poly.pdbx_strand_id
1 'polypeptide(L)'
;MNKNWIVWDVIGWLFGLAVFAIGIINMFWGNDFGFGVFLLLLSFLYFPPVNVLIKKRFGFTVHYLVKIFLGIFILWAALGVGELFDKIDLMLIDFSG
;
A
#
# COMPACT_ATOMS: atom_id res chain seq x y z
N MET A 1 -5.43 -14.52 -22.44
CA MET A 1 -4.52 -13.75 -21.55
C MET A 1 -3.33 -14.61 -21.20
N ASN A 2 -2.12 -14.05 -21.24
CA ASN A 2 -0.90 -14.78 -20.85
C ASN A 2 -0.94 -15.04 -19.33
N LYS A 3 -0.76 -16.30 -18.91
CA LYS A 3 -0.85 -16.74 -17.51
C LYS A 3 0.06 -15.93 -16.58
N ASN A 4 1.22 -15.51 -17.07
CA ASN A 4 2.19 -14.74 -16.29
C ASN A 4 1.64 -13.38 -15.85
N TRP A 5 0.81 -12.74 -16.69
CA TRP A 5 0.28 -11.40 -16.40
C TRP A 5 -0.75 -11.43 -15.26
N ILE A 6 -1.54 -12.50 -15.18
CA ILE A 6 -2.53 -12.71 -14.12
C ILE A 6 -1.84 -12.83 -12.75
N VAL A 7 -0.71 -13.55 -12.68
CA VAL A 7 0.03 -13.71 -11.41
C VAL A 7 0.54 -12.36 -10.90
N TRP A 8 1.12 -11.54 -11.78
CA TRP A 8 1.60 -10.20 -11.41
C TRP A 8 0.47 -9.26 -11.00
N ASP A 9 -0.68 -9.33 -11.67
CA ASP A 9 -1.85 -8.54 -11.31
C ASP A 9 -2.38 -8.93 -9.93
N VAL A 10 -2.47 -10.24 -9.63
CA VAL A 10 -2.90 -10.74 -8.31
C VAL A 10 -1.92 -10.30 -7.22
N ILE A 11 -0.61 -10.39 -7.45
CA ILE A 11 0.41 -9.90 -6.51
C ILE A 11 0.23 -8.39 -6.27
N GLY A 12 0.01 -7.61 -7.33
CA GLY A 12 -0.23 -6.17 -7.23
C GLY A 12 -1.49 -5.84 -6.42
N TRP A 13 -2.57 -6.60 -6.61
CA TRP A 13 -3.79 -6.46 -5.82
C TRP A 13 -3.58 -6.78 -4.35
N LEU A 14 -2.97 -7.92 -4.03
CA LEU A 14 -2.72 -8.34 -2.64
C LEU A 14 -1.81 -7.34 -1.93
N PHE A 15 -0.72 -6.93 -2.56
CA PHE A 15 0.21 -5.96 -1.98
C PHE A 15 -0.44 -4.58 -1.84
N GLY A 16 -1.16 -4.12 -2.86
CA GLY A 16 -1.89 -2.85 -2.81
C GLY A 16 -2.93 -2.82 -1.69
N LEU A 17 -3.69 -3.91 -1.50
CA LEU A 17 -4.65 -4.02 -0.38
C LEU A 17 -3.95 -4.01 0.99
N ALA A 18 -2.82 -4.72 1.12
CA ALA A 18 -2.05 -4.70 2.36
C ALA A 18 -1.56 -3.29 2.71
N VAL A 19 -0.94 -2.59 1.76
CA VAL A 19 -0.47 -1.21 1.96
C VAL A 19 -1.63 -0.25 2.22
N PHE A 20 -2.76 -0.44 1.54
CA PHE A 20 -3.96 0.35 1.76
C PHE A 20 -4.48 0.19 3.20
N ALA A 21 -4.57 -1.05 3.70
CA ALA A 21 -4.97 -1.33 5.08
C ALA A 21 -3.99 -0.73 6.09
N ILE A 22 -2.68 -0.85 5.86
CA ILE A 22 -1.65 -0.20 6.68
C ILE A 22 -1.84 1.32 6.72
N GLY A 23 -2.14 1.93 5.56
CA GLY A 23 -2.41 3.37 5.46
C GLY A 23 -3.64 3.79 6.24
N ILE A 24 -4.72 3.01 6.18
CA ILE A 24 -5.93 3.25 7.00
C ILE A 24 -5.60 3.15 8.49
N ILE A 25 -4.91 2.08 8.91
CA ILE A 25 -4.56 1.89 10.33
C ILE A 25 -3.74 3.08 10.82
N ASN A 26 -2.72 3.51 10.06
CA ASN A 26 -1.89 4.67 10.43
C ASN A 26 -2.62 6.01 10.40
N MET A 27 -3.70 6.11 9.62
CA MET A 27 -4.50 7.32 9.52
C MET A 27 -5.41 7.50 10.73
N PHE A 28 -6.00 6.42 11.24
CA PHE A 28 -7.04 6.47 12.27
C PHE A 28 -6.55 6.06 13.66
N TRP A 29 -5.49 5.22 13.76
CA TRP A 29 -4.93 4.76 15.03
C TRP A 29 -3.43 5.10 15.11
N GLY A 30 -3.04 5.75 16.20
CA GLY A 30 -1.69 6.29 16.42
C GLY A 30 -1.64 7.82 16.27
N ASN A 31 -0.46 8.37 15.99
CA ASN A 31 -0.22 9.83 15.94
C ASN A 31 0.13 10.37 14.53
N ASP A 32 0.19 9.52 13.50
CA ASP A 32 0.77 9.86 12.19
C ASP A 32 -0.24 9.89 11.03
N PHE A 33 -1.27 10.74 11.15
CA PHE A 33 -2.29 10.88 10.10
C PHE A 33 -1.70 11.13 8.70
N GLY A 34 -0.70 12.02 8.62
CA GLY A 34 -0.05 12.37 7.35
C GLY A 34 0.68 11.19 6.70
N PHE A 35 1.32 10.34 7.51
CA PHE A 35 1.96 9.12 7.01
C PHE A 35 0.92 8.11 6.52
N GLY A 36 -0.20 7.97 7.24
CA GLY A 36 -1.34 7.14 6.81
C GLY A 36 -1.90 7.56 5.45
N VAL A 37 -2.14 8.87 5.23
CA VAL A 37 -2.57 9.41 3.93
C VAL A 37 -1.54 9.11 2.84
N PHE A 38 -0.25 9.30 3.14
CA PHE A 38 0.82 9.02 2.19
C PHE A 38 0.83 7.55 1.75
N LEU A 39 0.74 6.61 2.70
CA LEU A 39 0.69 5.17 2.41
C LEU A 39 -0.57 4.78 1.63
N LEU A 40 -1.73 5.34 1.99
CA LEU A 40 -2.98 5.11 1.30
C LEU A 40 -2.89 5.55 -0.16
N LEU A 41 -2.31 6.72 -0.43
CA LEU A 41 -2.09 7.20 -1.80
C LEU A 41 -1.08 6.33 -2.56
N LEU A 42 -0.01 5.88 -1.89
CA LEU A 42 1.00 5.01 -2.48
C LEU A 42 0.44 3.64 -2.88
N SER A 43 -0.53 3.12 -2.11
CA SER A 43 -1.12 1.80 -2.37
C SER A 43 -1.76 1.73 -3.76
N PHE A 44 -2.31 2.85 -4.25
CA PHE A 44 -2.88 2.93 -5.59
C PHE A 44 -1.89 2.60 -6.70
N LEU A 45 -0.59 2.84 -6.51
CA LEU A 45 0.44 2.52 -7.49
C LEU A 45 0.59 1.00 -7.75
N TYR A 46 0.11 0.17 -6.83
CA TYR A 46 0.17 -1.29 -6.94
C TYR A 46 -1.06 -1.89 -7.62
N PHE A 47 -2.19 -1.18 -7.64
CA PHE A 47 -3.38 -1.66 -8.33
C PHE A 47 -3.21 -1.65 -9.86
N PRO A 48 -3.46 -2.78 -10.56
CA PRO A 48 -3.45 -2.86 -12.02
C PRO A 48 -4.23 -1.76 -12.75
N PRO A 49 -5.48 -1.39 -12.36
CA PRO A 49 -6.24 -0.35 -13.05
C PRO A 49 -5.56 1.04 -13.01
N VAL A 50 -4.86 1.36 -11.92
CA VAL A 50 -4.16 2.63 -11.77
C VAL A 50 -2.95 2.70 -12.72
N ASN A 51 -2.26 1.57 -12.94
CA ASN A 51 -1.18 1.51 -13.92
C ASN A 51 -1.65 1.76 -15.34
N VAL A 52 -2.82 1.23 -15.70
CA VAL A 52 -3.47 1.49 -16.99
C VAL A 52 -3.83 2.96 -17.12
N LEU A 53 -4.38 3.57 -16.05
CA LEU A 53 -4.74 4.97 -16.03
C LEU A 53 -3.50 5.89 -16.17
N ILE A 54 -2.42 5.60 -15.44
CA ILE A 54 -1.15 6.34 -15.51
C ILE A 54 -0.58 6.25 -16.92
N LYS A 55 -0.53 5.04 -17.50
CA LYS A 55 -0.04 4.85 -18.87
C LYS A 55 -0.87 5.62 -19.89
N LYS A 56 -2.19 5.65 -19.73
CA LYS A 56 -3.11 6.38 -20.63
C LYS A 56 -2.98 7.90 -20.48
N ARG A 57 -2.79 8.41 -19.26
CA ARG A 57 -2.77 9.86 -18.97
C ARG A 57 -1.39 10.48 -19.18
N PHE A 58 -0.33 9.80 -18.76
CA PHE A 58 1.03 10.35 -18.73
C PHE A 58 1.97 9.69 -19.75
N GLY A 59 1.55 8.61 -20.43
CA GLY A 59 2.34 7.96 -21.47
C GLY A 59 3.48 7.07 -20.97
N PHE A 60 3.75 7.03 -19.66
CA PHE A 60 4.79 6.17 -19.08
C PHE A 60 4.19 5.05 -18.22
N THR A 61 4.96 3.97 -18.06
CA THR A 61 4.61 2.84 -17.18
C THR A 61 5.59 2.81 -16.01
N VAL A 62 5.09 2.71 -14.78
CA VAL A 62 5.95 2.59 -13.60
C VAL A 62 6.73 1.28 -13.69
N HIS A 63 8.06 1.38 -13.68
CA HIS A 63 8.93 0.22 -13.80
C HIS A 63 8.82 -0.70 -12.57
N TYR A 64 8.89 -2.01 -12.77
CA TYR A 64 8.70 -2.99 -11.69
C TYR A 64 9.74 -2.85 -10.57
N LEU A 65 10.99 -2.51 -10.89
CA LEU A 65 12.03 -2.27 -9.89
C LEU A 65 11.67 -1.11 -8.95
N VAL A 66 11.09 -0.03 -9.49
CA VAL A 66 10.65 1.11 -8.67
C VAL A 66 9.60 0.65 -7.68
N LYS A 67 8.64 -0.17 -8.11
CA LYS A 67 7.62 -0.74 -7.22
C LYS A 67 8.21 -1.65 -6.14
N ILE A 68 9.22 -2.44 -6.48
CA ILE A 68 9.89 -3.31 -5.51
C ILE A 68 10.59 -2.48 -4.43
N PHE A 69 11.42 -1.50 -4.83
CA PHE A 69 12.10 -0.62 -3.87
C PHE A 69 11.10 0.16 -3.01
N LEU A 70 10.05 0.68 -3.62
CA LEU A 70 8.98 1.38 -2.92
C LEU A 70 8.26 0.45 -1.94
N GLY A 71 8.02 -0.80 -2.31
CA GLY A 71 7.35 -1.79 -1.47
C GLY A 71 8.19 -2.17 -0.26
N ILE A 72 9.49 -2.39 -0.45
CA ILE A 72 10.45 -2.63 0.63
C ILE A 72 10.48 -1.42 1.58
N PHE A 73 10.54 -0.21 1.04
CA PHE A 73 10.52 1.01 1.83
C PHE A 73 9.24 1.14 2.66
N ILE A 74 8.06 0.88 2.08
CA ILE A 74 6.79 0.91 2.79
C ILE A 74 6.77 -0.11 3.93
N LEU A 75 7.16 -1.36 3.66
CA LEU A 75 7.15 -2.42 4.68
C LEU A 75 8.11 -2.09 5.81
N TRP A 76 9.33 -1.65 5.49
CA TRP A 76 10.30 -1.22 6.50
C TRP A 76 9.79 -0.03 7.33
N ALA A 77 9.24 0.98 6.67
CA ALA A 77 8.72 2.16 7.33
C ALA A 77 7.52 1.82 8.23
N ALA A 78 6.55 1.04 7.75
CA ALA A 78 5.36 0.67 8.51
C ALA A 78 5.67 -0.29 9.67
N LEU A 79 6.48 -1.34 9.43
CA LEU A 79 6.78 -2.36 10.44
C LEU A 79 7.84 -1.92 11.44
N GLY A 80 8.84 -1.16 11.00
CA GLY A 80 9.99 -0.78 11.82
C GLY A 80 9.80 0.54 12.56
N VAL A 81 9.33 1.57 11.87
CA VAL A 81 9.27 2.95 12.41
C VAL A 81 7.84 3.39 12.72
N GLY A 82 6.88 2.91 11.93
CA GLY A 82 5.48 3.32 12.00
C GLY A 82 4.66 2.62 13.08
N GLU A 83 5.30 1.84 13.97
CA GLU A 83 4.66 1.20 15.13
C GLU A 83 3.36 0.45 14.76
N LEU A 84 3.34 -0.21 13.59
CA LEU A 84 2.11 -0.78 13.05
C LEU A 84 1.43 -1.75 14.01
N PHE A 85 2.20 -2.57 14.75
CA PHE A 85 1.64 -3.52 15.70
C PHE A 85 0.91 -2.83 16.86
N ASP A 86 1.52 -1.80 17.45
CA ASP A 86 0.88 -1.02 18.52
C ASP A 86 -0.39 -0.31 18.01
N LYS A 87 -0.36 0.19 16.76
CA LYS A 87 -1.54 0.81 16.11
C LYS A 87 -2.64 -0.22 15.83
N ILE A 88 -2.29 -1.47 15.51
CA ILE A 88 -3.26 -2.56 15.39
C ILE A 88 -3.87 -2.88 16.75
N ASP A 89 -3.07 -2.93 17.82
CA ASP A 89 -3.59 -3.18 19.17
C ASP A 89 -4.57 -2.08 19.60
N LEU A 90 -4.25 -0.81 19.32
CA LEU A 90 -5.17 0.32 19.52
C LEU A 90 -6.47 0.15 18.72
N MET A 91 -6.40 -0.29 17.47
CA MET A 91 -7.58 -0.56 16.64
C MET A 91 -8.47 -1.66 17.24
N LEU A 92 -7.87 -2.74 17.73
CA LEU A 92 -8.60 -3.85 18.34
C LEU A 92 -9.28 -3.44 19.65
N ILE A 93 -8.61 -2.60 20.46
CA ILE A 93 -9.21 -2.03 21.68
C ILE A 93 -10.43 -1.17 21.33
N ASP A 94 -10.29 -0.27 20.34
CA ASP A 94 -11.36 0.63 19.90
C ASP A 94 -12.59 -0.13 19.39
N PHE A 95 -12.40 -1.25 18.67
CA PHE A 95 -13.50 -2.10 18.20
C PHE A 95 -14.09 -3.04 19.26
N SER A 96 -13.42 -3.20 20.40
CA SER A 96 -13.92 -4.01 21.52
C SER A 96 -14.84 -3.24 22.47
N GLY A 97 -14.94 -1.92 22.30
CA GLY A 97 -15.76 -1.00 23.09
C GLY A 97 -17.22 -0.90 22.67
#